data_AF-A0A9E1RBI4-F1
#
_entry.id   AF-A0A9E1RBI4-F1
#
_cell.length_a   1.000
_cell.length_b   1.000
_cell.length_c   1.000
_cell.angle_alpha   90.00
_cell.angle_beta   90.00
_cell.angle_gamma   90.00
#
_symmetry.space_group_name_H-M   'P 1'
#
loop_
_entity.id
_entity.type
_entity.pdbx_description
1 polymer ?
#
loop_
_entity_poly.entity_id
_entity_poly.type
_entity_poly.pdbx_seq_one_letter_code
_entity_poly.pdbx_strand_id
1 'polypeptide(L)'
;MKSLSKKFEKFKKRGKSHKIIKVGKPPASSKESLERGKELFLAHCSGCHGVKGRGDGVTTQRIIDYSSNAIWPRNLSQPWTFRRGNSPKDLFKTLRTGLSTTAMPKFSPRVFKDEQIWDIVNFVTTLAPPTQPKMQSPIRAKKVVGKISDDFNAPVWKDAQASFIPLGGQLQTKPKAYFPTVRNLTVKATHNNKEIALYIHWDDPSLDPTLRKFMEVEESPAPPLPEHMKGQDPEEPLEAVIPEYPDAIAVQFPVNLESQQPYFLNGDADHPVNLWQWTTSTNKTIEVHARGLDAWSPPEESGVSAKAHFSYGRYSLILKRKFKEDEGDIQFQTGRPIPIAFNVWDGYHEETGNKKSISSWFTLWLDE
;
A
#
# COMPACT_ATOMS: atom_id res chain seq x y z
N MET A 1 -26.45 -8.31 -28.90
CA MET A 1 -26.27 -7.86 -27.50
C MET A 1 -27.58 -7.29 -26.94
N LYS A 2 -28.34 -8.09 -26.18
CA LYS A 2 -29.43 -7.58 -25.33
C LYS A 2 -28.77 -6.88 -24.13
N SER A 3 -29.02 -5.59 -23.95
CA SER A 3 -28.50 -4.85 -22.80
C SER A 3 -29.58 -4.82 -21.73
N LEU A 4 -29.24 -5.14 -20.48
CA LEU A 4 -30.16 -5.14 -19.34
C LEU A 4 -30.55 -3.74 -18.84
N SER A 5 -30.09 -2.66 -19.49
CA SER A 5 -30.36 -1.29 -19.06
C SER A 5 -31.55 -0.66 -19.81
N LYS A 6 -32.64 -0.34 -19.09
CA LYS A 6 -33.76 0.49 -19.60
C LYS A 6 -33.27 1.83 -20.17
N LYS A 7 -32.16 2.37 -19.65
CA LYS A 7 -31.51 3.61 -20.14
C LYS A 7 -30.92 3.42 -21.54
N PHE A 8 -30.32 2.26 -21.81
CA PHE A 8 -29.77 1.93 -23.12
C PHE A 8 -30.86 1.67 -24.16
N GLU A 9 -31.96 1.03 -23.78
CA GLU A 9 -33.14 0.92 -24.65
C GLU A 9 -33.72 2.30 -25.00
N LYS A 10 -33.87 3.19 -24.01
CA LYS A 10 -34.32 4.58 -24.23
C LYS A 10 -33.33 5.37 -25.09
N PHE A 11 -32.02 5.13 -24.96
CA PHE A 11 -30.97 5.74 -25.78
C PHE A 11 -31.08 5.31 -27.25
N LYS A 12 -31.25 4.00 -27.50
CA LYS A 12 -31.50 3.45 -28.84
C LYS A 12 -32.80 3.95 -29.45
N LYS A 13 -33.91 3.95 -28.68
CA LYS A 13 -35.22 4.47 -29.12
C LYS A 13 -35.16 5.95 -29.52
N ARG A 14 -34.24 6.73 -28.94
CA ARG A 14 -34.00 8.14 -29.29
C ARG A 14 -33.08 8.33 -30.51
N GLY A 15 -32.75 7.28 -31.24
CA GLY A 15 -31.86 7.33 -32.41
C GLY A 15 -30.42 7.76 -32.10
N LYS A 16 -30.02 7.77 -30.82
CA LYS A 16 -28.68 8.20 -30.41
C LYS A 16 -27.68 7.07 -30.63
N SER A 17 -26.53 7.40 -31.21
CA SER A 17 -25.38 6.49 -31.33
C SER A 17 -24.32 6.84 -30.29
N HIS A 18 -23.59 5.83 -29.80
CA HIS A 18 -22.47 6.09 -28.90
C HIS A 18 -21.32 6.69 -29.71
N LYS A 19 -20.80 7.84 -29.26
CA LYS A 19 -19.58 8.41 -29.83
C LYS A 19 -18.39 7.54 -29.40
N ILE A 20 -17.88 6.73 -30.32
CA ILE A 20 -16.69 5.92 -30.10
C ILE A 20 -15.50 6.87 -29.99
N ILE A 21 -14.74 6.77 -28.90
CA ILE A 21 -13.48 7.50 -28.76
C ILE A 21 -12.46 6.85 -29.70
N LYS A 22 -12.03 7.61 -30.70
CA LYS A 22 -10.89 7.22 -31.53
C LYS A 22 -9.62 7.48 -30.71
N VAL A 23 -8.79 6.45 -30.56
CA VAL A 23 -7.51 6.56 -29.86
C VAL A 23 -6.42 6.53 -30.91
N GLY A 24 -5.69 7.64 -31.05
CA GLY A 24 -4.56 7.75 -31.96
C GLY A 24 -3.41 6.82 -31.57
N LYS A 25 -2.36 6.82 -32.40
CA LYS A 25 -1.08 6.21 -32.02
C LYS A 25 -0.50 7.03 -30.85
N PRO A 26 -0.07 6.40 -29.74
CA PRO A 26 0.59 7.11 -28.66
C PRO A 26 1.82 7.86 -29.21
N PRO A 27 1.97 9.17 -28.94
CA PRO A 27 3.20 9.87 -29.25
C PRO A 27 4.35 9.32 -28.40
N ALA A 28 5.59 9.54 -28.85
CA ALA A 28 6.75 9.18 -28.06
C ALA A 28 6.81 10.01 -26.77
N SER A 29 7.31 9.41 -25.69
CA SER A 29 7.62 10.14 -24.46
C SER A 29 8.89 10.96 -24.68
N SER A 30 8.78 12.28 -24.58
CA SER A 30 9.91 13.22 -24.55
C SER A 30 10.01 13.88 -23.17
N LYS A 31 11.16 14.49 -22.86
CA LYS A 31 11.35 15.21 -21.58
C LYS A 31 10.30 16.31 -21.41
N GLU A 32 10.03 17.07 -22.46
CA GLU A 32 9.05 18.16 -22.45
C GLU A 32 7.63 17.63 -22.27
N SER A 33 7.31 16.47 -22.86
CA SER A 33 6.02 15.79 -22.65
C SER A 33 5.85 15.34 -21.20
N LEU A 34 6.91 14.83 -20.57
CA LEU A 34 6.89 14.43 -19.16
C LEU A 34 6.75 15.64 -18.22
N GLU A 35 7.43 16.75 -18.51
CA GLU A 35 7.33 17.98 -17.72
C GLU A 35 5.91 18.58 -17.77
N ARG A 36 5.34 18.74 -18.98
CA ARG A 36 3.94 19.18 -19.14
C ARG A 36 2.96 18.19 -18.52
N GLY A 37 3.21 16.89 -18.67
CA GLY A 37 2.40 15.82 -18.10
C GLY A 37 2.39 15.85 -16.58
N LYS A 38 3.54 16.12 -15.96
CA LYS A 38 3.69 16.30 -14.51
C LYS A 38 2.90 17.51 -14.02
N GLU A 39 3.02 18.65 -14.69
CA GLU A 39 2.28 19.87 -14.33
C GLU A 39 0.76 19.62 -14.38
N LEU A 40 0.27 19.04 -15.48
CA LEU A 40 -1.14 18.70 -15.66
C LEU A 40 -1.62 17.68 -14.62
N PHE A 41 -0.80 16.68 -14.30
CA PHE A 41 -1.11 15.68 -13.27
C PHE A 41 -1.22 16.32 -11.88
N LEU A 42 -0.27 17.19 -11.52
CA LEU A 42 -0.31 17.89 -10.23
C LEU A 42 -1.52 18.83 -10.13
N ALA A 43 -1.90 19.51 -11.20
CA ALA A 43 -3.04 20.43 -11.18
C ALA A 43 -4.41 19.70 -11.17
N HIS A 44 -4.52 18.54 -11.81
CA HIS A 44 -5.83 17.93 -12.10
C HIS A 44 -6.02 16.50 -11.59
N CYS A 45 -4.98 15.84 -11.11
CA CYS A 45 -5.03 14.42 -10.72
C CYS A 45 -4.56 14.19 -9.28
N SER A 46 -3.54 14.91 -8.80
CA SER A 46 -2.96 14.70 -7.47
C SER A 46 -3.94 14.97 -6.32
N GLY A 47 -4.97 15.79 -6.53
CA GLY A 47 -5.99 16.07 -5.51
C GLY A 47 -6.66 14.79 -5.01
N CYS A 48 -6.90 13.81 -5.88
CA CYS A 48 -7.41 12.49 -5.50
C CYS A 48 -6.31 11.42 -5.47
N HIS A 49 -5.42 11.40 -6.46
CA HIS A 49 -4.42 10.33 -6.58
C HIS A 49 -3.16 10.53 -5.72
N GLY A 50 -2.96 11.71 -5.14
CA GLY A 50 -1.71 12.09 -4.47
C GLY A 50 -0.57 12.38 -5.45
N VAL A 51 0.48 13.05 -4.99
CA VAL A 51 1.60 13.49 -5.84
C VAL A 51 2.50 12.33 -6.28
N LYS A 52 2.48 11.21 -5.55
CA LYS A 52 3.12 9.93 -5.92
C LYS A 52 2.15 8.94 -6.55
N GLY A 53 0.88 9.32 -6.72
CA GLY A 53 -0.13 8.46 -7.31
C GLY A 53 -0.59 7.33 -6.40
N ARG A 54 -0.38 7.38 -5.07
CA ARG A 54 -0.72 6.26 -4.18
C ARG A 54 -2.17 6.26 -3.70
N GLY A 55 -2.95 7.27 -4.06
CA GLY A 55 -4.34 7.44 -3.66
C GLY A 55 -4.52 8.28 -2.40
N ASP A 56 -3.47 8.94 -1.95
CA ASP A 56 -3.36 9.73 -0.71
C ASP A 56 -3.63 11.23 -0.92
N GLY A 57 -4.36 11.61 -1.97
CA GLY A 57 -4.66 13.01 -2.26
C GLY A 57 -5.60 13.65 -1.24
N VAL A 58 -5.40 14.93 -0.93
CA VAL A 58 -6.19 15.69 0.07
C VAL A 58 -7.71 15.65 -0.17
N THR A 59 -8.15 15.55 -1.42
CA THR A 59 -9.57 15.50 -1.78
C THR A 59 -10.16 14.11 -1.50
N THR A 60 -9.36 13.05 -1.58
CA THR A 60 -9.79 11.70 -1.25
C THR A 60 -10.23 11.60 0.20
N GLN A 61 -9.48 12.24 1.11
CA GLN A 61 -9.83 12.36 2.53
C GLN A 61 -11.12 13.17 2.78
N ARG A 62 -11.54 14.05 1.84
CA ARG A 62 -12.74 14.89 1.95
C ARG A 62 -14.02 14.27 1.36
N ILE A 63 -13.89 13.54 0.26
CA ILE A 63 -15.05 13.11 -0.57
C ILE A 63 -15.56 11.71 -0.20
N ILE A 64 -14.72 10.88 0.40
CA ILE A 64 -15.06 9.49 0.69
C ILE A 64 -15.69 9.41 2.08
N ASP A 65 -17.02 9.56 2.15
CA ASP A 65 -17.83 9.19 3.30
C ASP A 65 -18.02 7.65 3.32
N TYR A 66 -17.44 7.03 4.34
CA TYR A 66 -17.34 5.58 4.55
C TYR A 66 -18.66 4.88 4.87
N SER A 67 -19.72 5.62 5.21
CA SER A 67 -21.05 5.05 5.34
C SER A 67 -21.60 4.54 3.99
N SER A 68 -20.93 4.87 2.88
CA SER A 68 -21.28 4.47 1.53
C SER A 68 -20.20 3.57 0.88
N ASN A 69 -20.58 2.84 -0.18
CA ASN A 69 -19.70 2.01 -1.03
C ASN A 69 -18.64 2.83 -1.81
N ALA A 70 -17.92 3.73 -1.14
CA ALA A 70 -17.01 4.67 -1.74
C ALA A 70 -15.83 3.96 -2.41
N ILE A 71 -15.49 4.42 -3.62
CA ILE A 71 -14.46 3.79 -4.45
C ILE A 71 -13.19 4.62 -4.32
N TRP A 72 -12.25 4.14 -3.50
CA TRP A 72 -10.92 4.73 -3.36
C TRP A 72 -10.21 4.85 -4.72
N PRO A 73 -9.53 5.98 -5.02
CA PRO A 73 -8.71 6.09 -6.22
C PRO A 73 -7.71 4.96 -6.30
N ARG A 74 -7.53 4.39 -7.48
CA ARG A 74 -6.56 3.31 -7.63
C ARG A 74 -5.14 3.85 -7.39
N ASN A 75 -4.34 3.10 -6.65
CA ASN A 75 -2.91 3.34 -6.55
C ASN A 75 -2.25 3.20 -7.93
N LEU A 76 -1.88 4.34 -8.51
CA LEU A 76 -1.24 4.48 -9.81
C LEU A 76 0.19 3.96 -9.83
N SER A 77 0.81 3.76 -8.67
CA SER A 77 2.09 3.04 -8.56
C SER A 77 1.94 1.51 -8.64
N GLN A 78 0.71 1.01 -8.82
CA GLN A 78 0.40 -0.41 -9.03
C GLN A 78 -0.40 -0.65 -10.33
N PRO A 79 0.15 -0.32 -11.51
CA PRO A 79 -0.58 -0.29 -12.78
C PRO A 79 -1.19 -1.61 -13.21
N TRP A 80 -0.63 -2.76 -12.81
CA TRP A 80 -1.21 -4.09 -13.08
C TRP A 80 -2.62 -4.29 -12.49
N THR A 81 -3.07 -3.37 -11.65
CA THR A 81 -4.37 -3.41 -11.00
C THR A 81 -5.42 -2.48 -11.63
N PHE A 82 -5.10 -1.83 -12.74
CA PHE A 82 -6.00 -0.89 -13.41
C PHE A 82 -7.19 -1.60 -14.06
N ARG A 83 -8.41 -1.14 -13.75
CA ARG A 83 -9.68 -1.76 -14.19
C ARG A 83 -9.84 -1.88 -15.71
N ARG A 84 -9.21 -0.99 -16.49
CA ARG A 84 -9.32 -0.96 -17.96
C ARG A 84 -8.03 -1.35 -18.67
N GLY A 85 -7.04 -1.85 -17.93
CA GLY A 85 -5.68 -2.07 -18.44
C GLY A 85 -4.77 -0.88 -18.20
N ASN A 86 -3.47 -1.13 -18.35
CA ASN A 86 -2.38 -0.18 -18.08
C ASN A 86 -1.61 0.21 -19.35
N SER A 87 -2.07 -0.16 -20.54
CA SER A 87 -1.45 0.32 -21.77
C SER A 87 -1.69 1.83 -21.94
N PRO A 88 -0.81 2.57 -22.62
CA PRO A 88 -1.03 4.00 -22.87
C PRO A 88 -2.38 4.31 -23.52
N LYS A 89 -2.86 3.43 -24.41
CA LYS A 89 -4.18 3.56 -25.05
C LYS A 89 -5.33 3.38 -24.04
N ASP A 90 -5.17 2.53 -23.05
CA ASP A 90 -6.20 2.30 -22.02
C ASP A 90 -6.25 3.45 -21.01
N LEU A 91 -5.10 4.02 -20.66
CA LEU A 91 -5.01 5.24 -19.86
C LEU A 91 -5.68 6.41 -20.58
N PHE A 92 -5.37 6.61 -21.86
CA PHE A 92 -6.01 7.65 -22.70
C PHE A 92 -7.54 7.47 -22.74
N LYS A 93 -8.03 6.25 -22.97
CA LYS A 93 -9.48 5.95 -22.94
C LYS A 93 -10.09 6.26 -21.57
N THR A 94 -9.39 5.92 -20.49
CA THR A 94 -9.85 6.18 -19.12
C THR A 94 -10.04 7.67 -18.88
N LEU A 95 -9.07 8.50 -19.27
CA LEU A 95 -9.18 9.96 -19.17
C LEU A 95 -10.30 10.52 -20.08
N ARG A 96 -10.41 10.04 -21.32
CA ARG A 96 -11.41 10.53 -22.29
C ARG A 96 -12.85 10.10 -22.02
N THR A 97 -13.08 9.10 -21.18
CA THR A 97 -14.43 8.58 -20.90
C THR A 97 -14.82 8.68 -19.43
N GLY A 98 -13.85 8.84 -18.52
CA GLY A 98 -14.05 8.70 -17.09
C GLY A 98 -14.46 7.27 -16.69
N LEU A 99 -14.71 7.07 -15.40
CA LEU A 99 -15.27 5.83 -14.87
C LEU A 99 -16.67 6.13 -14.32
N SER A 100 -17.69 5.66 -15.03
CA SER A 100 -19.09 5.80 -14.59
C SER A 100 -19.28 5.24 -13.19
N THR A 101 -20.16 5.87 -12.41
CA THR A 101 -20.46 5.53 -11.00
C THR A 101 -19.27 5.70 -10.04
N THR A 102 -18.26 6.49 -10.41
CA THR A 102 -17.13 6.87 -9.55
C THR A 102 -16.88 8.38 -9.63
N ALA A 103 -16.04 8.92 -8.75
CA ALA A 103 -15.60 10.31 -8.80
C ALA A 103 -14.65 10.63 -9.97
N MET A 104 -14.10 9.62 -10.67
CA MET A 104 -13.14 9.84 -11.75
C MET A 104 -13.81 10.48 -12.99
N PRO A 105 -13.51 11.77 -13.29
CA PRO A 105 -14.26 12.53 -14.27
C PRO A 105 -13.86 12.18 -15.71
N LYS A 106 -14.66 12.69 -16.64
CA LYS A 106 -14.35 12.66 -18.08
C LYS A 106 -13.62 13.94 -18.48
N PHE A 107 -12.42 13.80 -19.04
CA PHE A 107 -11.65 14.91 -19.60
C PHE A 107 -12.13 15.22 -21.03
N SER A 108 -12.99 16.23 -21.14
CA SER A 108 -13.64 16.62 -22.40
C SER A 108 -12.64 17.17 -23.43
N PRO A 109 -12.75 16.79 -24.73
CA PRO A 109 -11.96 17.39 -25.80
C PRO A 109 -12.14 18.92 -25.97
N ARG A 110 -13.19 19.50 -25.36
CA ARG A 110 -13.41 20.95 -25.35
C ARG A 110 -12.51 21.71 -24.38
N VAL A 111 -11.98 21.01 -23.37
CA VAL A 111 -11.18 21.62 -22.29
C VAL A 111 -9.74 21.11 -22.37
N PHE A 112 -9.56 19.81 -22.58
CA PHE A 112 -8.25 19.18 -22.71
C PHE A 112 -8.05 18.68 -24.13
N LYS A 113 -7.01 19.15 -24.82
CA LYS A 113 -6.61 18.64 -26.14
C LYS A 113 -6.01 17.24 -26.02
N ASP A 114 -5.99 16.47 -27.12
CA ASP A 114 -5.49 15.08 -27.09
C ASP A 114 -4.01 15.02 -26.70
N GLU A 115 -3.22 16.02 -27.10
CA GLU A 115 -1.80 16.16 -26.76
C GLU A 115 -1.61 16.25 -25.25
N GLN A 116 -2.43 17.04 -24.56
CA GLN A 116 -2.39 17.17 -23.10
C GLN A 116 -2.75 15.86 -22.39
N ILE A 117 -3.71 15.11 -22.94
CA ILE A 117 -4.05 13.78 -22.39
C ILE A 117 -2.88 12.82 -22.57
N TRP A 118 -2.19 12.85 -23.72
CA TRP A 118 -1.01 12.03 -23.94
C TRP A 118 0.17 12.42 -23.04
N ASP A 119 0.37 13.72 -22.77
CA ASP A 119 1.38 14.20 -21.81
C ASP A 119 1.10 13.63 -20.41
N ILE A 120 -0.16 13.69 -19.93
CA ILE A 120 -0.56 13.06 -18.66
C ILE A 120 -0.31 11.56 -18.67
N VAL A 121 -0.68 10.86 -19.76
CA VAL A 121 -0.45 9.41 -19.90
C VAL A 121 1.04 9.08 -19.80
N ASN A 122 1.89 9.82 -20.52
CA ASN A 122 3.34 9.63 -20.49
C ASN A 122 3.88 9.79 -19.07
N PHE A 123 3.46 10.85 -18.35
CA PHE A 123 3.86 11.05 -16.96
C PHE A 123 3.37 9.92 -16.04
N VAL A 124 2.10 9.51 -16.12
CA VAL A 124 1.53 8.45 -15.28
C VAL A 124 2.29 7.13 -15.47
N THR A 125 2.74 6.82 -16.69
CA THR A 125 3.54 5.61 -16.94
C THR A 125 4.93 5.63 -16.30
N THR A 126 5.40 6.79 -15.81
CA THR A 126 6.66 6.90 -15.06
C THR A 126 6.50 6.66 -13.55
N LEU A 127 5.27 6.65 -13.03
CA LEU A 127 5.01 6.48 -11.59
C LEU A 127 5.40 5.08 -11.09
N ALA A 128 5.27 4.06 -11.93
CA ALA A 128 5.74 2.70 -11.66
C ALA A 128 5.85 1.86 -12.94
N PRO A 129 6.67 0.79 -12.92
CA PRO A 129 6.68 -0.21 -13.99
C PRO A 129 5.30 -0.85 -14.20
N PRO A 130 4.91 -1.18 -15.45
CA PRO A 130 3.57 -1.68 -15.76
C PRO A 130 3.31 -3.08 -15.17
N THR A 131 4.35 -3.89 -14.98
CA THR A 131 4.23 -5.27 -14.52
C THR A 131 4.21 -5.37 -13.01
N GLN A 132 3.44 -6.32 -12.49
CA GLN A 132 3.48 -6.67 -11.09
C GLN A 132 4.92 -7.11 -10.71
N PRO A 133 5.46 -6.62 -9.59
CA PRO A 133 6.73 -7.10 -9.07
C PRO A 133 6.69 -8.62 -8.85
N LYS A 134 7.83 -9.29 -9.11
CA LYS A 134 7.92 -10.72 -8.89
C LYS A 134 7.90 -11.04 -7.40
N MET A 135 7.10 -12.04 -7.04
CA MET A 135 7.15 -12.67 -5.73
C MET A 135 8.45 -13.49 -5.65
N GLN A 136 9.42 -13.00 -4.88
CA GLN A 136 10.71 -13.67 -4.72
C GLN A 136 10.66 -14.51 -3.44
N SER A 137 10.92 -15.81 -3.58
CA SER A 137 11.03 -16.74 -2.47
C SER A 137 12.31 -17.58 -2.66
N PRO A 138 13.17 -17.72 -1.64
CA PRO A 138 13.03 -17.12 -0.31
C PRO A 138 13.26 -15.59 -0.32
N ILE A 139 12.77 -14.91 0.71
CA ILE A 139 13.18 -13.57 1.11
C ILE A 139 14.62 -13.72 1.64
N ARG A 140 15.63 -13.30 0.87
CA ARG A 140 17.02 -13.38 1.30
C ARG A 140 17.40 -12.23 2.21
N ALA A 141 17.85 -12.57 3.41
CA ALA A 141 18.49 -11.64 4.32
C ALA A 141 19.98 -11.56 3.98
N LYS A 142 20.38 -10.44 3.38
CA LYS A 142 21.78 -10.17 3.00
C LYS A 142 22.63 -10.01 4.25
N LYS A 143 23.74 -10.74 4.33
CA LYS A 143 24.73 -10.56 5.39
C LYS A 143 25.48 -9.23 5.22
N VAL A 144 25.66 -8.51 6.34
CA VAL A 144 26.34 -7.21 6.37
C VAL A 144 27.38 -7.16 7.48
N VAL A 145 28.40 -6.32 7.31
CA VAL A 145 29.46 -6.13 8.30
C VAL A 145 29.11 -4.95 9.20
N GLY A 146 29.15 -5.15 10.51
CA GLY A 146 28.93 -4.09 11.51
C GLY A 146 27.46 -3.84 11.83
N LYS A 147 27.16 -2.64 12.34
CA LYS A 147 25.80 -2.25 12.75
C LYS A 147 24.90 -2.07 11.53
N ILE A 148 23.70 -2.63 11.57
CA ILE A 148 22.72 -2.43 10.50
C ILE A 148 22.20 -0.99 10.56
N SER A 149 22.07 -0.31 9.42
CA SER A 149 21.60 1.08 9.38
C SER A 149 20.10 1.20 9.70
N ASP A 150 19.73 2.24 10.45
CA ASP A 150 18.34 2.67 10.68
C ASP A 150 17.86 3.71 9.64
N ASP A 151 18.73 4.13 8.73
CA ASP A 151 18.38 5.04 7.63
C ASP A 151 17.75 4.26 6.47
N PHE A 152 16.52 4.60 6.13
CA PHE A 152 15.76 4.01 5.02
C PHE A 152 16.44 4.19 3.65
N ASN A 153 17.33 5.17 3.50
CA ASN A 153 18.04 5.47 2.25
C ASN A 153 19.45 4.86 2.19
N ALA A 154 19.89 4.16 3.25
CA ALA A 154 21.22 3.58 3.33
C ALA A 154 21.49 2.59 2.18
N PRO A 155 22.73 2.52 1.64
CA PRO A 155 23.08 1.63 0.53
C PRO A 155 22.71 0.16 0.75
N VAL A 156 22.78 -0.29 2.00
CA VAL A 156 22.42 -1.66 2.40
C VAL A 156 21.00 -2.05 1.95
N TRP A 157 20.04 -1.12 2.02
CA TRP A 157 18.65 -1.36 1.62
C TRP A 157 18.45 -1.25 0.11
N LYS A 158 19.35 -0.57 -0.61
CA LYS A 158 19.30 -0.52 -2.08
C LYS A 158 19.77 -1.84 -2.68
N ASP A 159 20.77 -2.46 -2.07
CA ASP A 159 21.34 -3.73 -2.54
C ASP A 159 20.57 -4.97 -2.08
N ALA A 160 19.81 -4.87 -0.98
CA ALA A 160 19.03 -5.99 -0.46
C ALA A 160 17.89 -6.38 -1.41
N GLN A 161 17.64 -7.68 -1.52
CA GLN A 161 16.60 -8.25 -2.37
C GLN A 161 15.21 -7.73 -1.95
N ALA A 162 14.50 -7.10 -2.87
CA ALA A 162 13.10 -6.69 -2.68
C ALA A 162 12.16 -7.86 -3.00
N SER A 163 11.42 -8.32 -1.99
CA SER A 163 10.44 -9.40 -2.11
C SER A 163 9.03 -8.83 -2.03
N PHE A 164 8.25 -9.00 -3.10
CA PHE A 164 6.85 -8.59 -3.15
C PHE A 164 5.96 -9.65 -2.49
N ILE A 165 5.20 -9.25 -1.48
CA ILE A 165 4.32 -10.12 -0.71
C ILE A 165 2.87 -9.72 -0.99
N PRO A 166 2.09 -10.53 -1.75
CA PRO A 166 0.66 -10.29 -1.89
C PRO A 166 -0.06 -10.54 -0.57
N LEU A 167 -1.04 -9.69 -0.27
CA LEU A 167 -1.94 -9.84 0.86
C LEU A 167 -3.37 -10.06 0.38
N GLY A 168 -4.08 -10.94 1.06
CA GLY A 168 -5.51 -11.16 0.91
C GLY A 168 -6.24 -10.78 2.19
N GLY A 169 -7.52 -10.45 2.11
CA GLY A 169 -8.32 -10.23 3.30
C GLY A 169 -8.54 -11.54 4.07
N GLN A 170 -8.57 -11.45 5.39
CA GLN A 170 -9.00 -12.55 6.25
C GLN A 170 -10.50 -12.83 5.98
N LEU A 171 -10.84 -14.05 5.53
CA LEU A 171 -12.23 -14.46 5.25
C LEU A 171 -12.74 -15.68 6.04
N GLN A 172 -11.90 -16.33 6.85
CA GLN A 172 -12.29 -17.52 7.62
C GLN A 172 -13.16 -17.17 8.84
N THR A 173 -12.83 -16.11 9.57
CA THR A 173 -13.42 -15.80 10.88
C THR A 173 -13.97 -14.37 10.89
N LYS A 174 -15.07 -14.13 11.61
CA LYS A 174 -15.62 -12.77 11.74
C LYS A 174 -14.82 -11.96 12.77
N PRO A 175 -14.73 -10.62 12.62
CA PRO A 175 -15.11 -9.85 11.45
C PRO A 175 -14.18 -10.11 10.25
N LYS A 176 -14.75 -10.17 9.04
CA LYS A 176 -14.01 -10.49 7.80
C LYS A 176 -13.56 -9.22 7.09
N ALA A 177 -12.37 -9.25 6.48
CA ALA A 177 -11.89 -8.19 5.61
C ALA A 177 -12.22 -8.52 4.14
N TYR A 178 -13.40 -8.14 3.66
CA TYR A 178 -13.80 -8.45 2.27
C TYR A 178 -13.03 -7.64 1.21
N PHE A 179 -12.75 -6.38 1.52
CA PHE A 179 -12.19 -5.43 0.56
C PHE A 179 -11.04 -4.62 1.17
N PRO A 180 -9.96 -5.28 1.65
CA PRO A 180 -8.83 -4.56 2.20
C PRO A 180 -8.23 -3.59 1.18
N THR A 181 -7.76 -2.45 1.68
CA THR A 181 -7.01 -1.43 0.96
C THR A 181 -5.55 -1.82 0.79
N VAL A 182 -4.93 -2.33 1.86
CA VAL A 182 -3.56 -2.82 1.84
C VAL A 182 -3.53 -4.25 1.27
N ARG A 183 -3.09 -4.39 0.02
CA ARG A 183 -3.14 -5.68 -0.71
C ARG A 183 -1.76 -6.28 -0.99
N ASN A 184 -0.72 -5.61 -0.57
CA ASN A 184 0.64 -6.08 -0.70
C ASN A 184 1.56 -5.25 0.19
N LEU A 185 2.71 -5.83 0.47
CA LEU A 185 3.86 -5.15 1.03
C LEU A 185 5.12 -5.61 0.31
N THR A 186 6.21 -4.88 0.50
CA THR A 186 7.53 -5.28 0.04
C THR A 186 8.45 -5.42 1.24
N VAL A 187 9.22 -6.50 1.26
CA VAL A 187 10.19 -6.79 2.33
C VAL A 187 11.58 -6.87 1.75
N LYS A 188 12.53 -6.28 2.47
CA LYS A 188 13.96 -6.52 2.33
C LYS A 188 14.50 -6.95 3.67
N ALA A 189 15.44 -7.88 3.69
CA ALA A 189 16.03 -8.37 4.92
C ALA A 189 17.55 -8.24 4.88
N THR A 190 18.14 -7.99 6.04
CA THR A 190 19.59 -7.98 6.25
C THR A 190 19.92 -8.55 7.63
N HIS A 191 21.12 -9.06 7.82
CA HIS A 191 21.58 -9.54 9.13
C HIS A 191 23.10 -9.39 9.27
N ASN A 192 23.62 -9.42 10.50
CA ASN A 192 25.05 -9.35 10.78
C ASN A 192 25.53 -10.48 11.71
N ASN A 193 24.83 -11.62 11.71
CA ASN A 193 25.00 -12.75 12.63
C ASN A 193 24.77 -12.43 14.13
N LYS A 194 24.33 -11.23 14.48
CA LYS A 194 23.98 -10.82 15.85
C LYS A 194 22.57 -10.25 15.95
N GLU A 195 22.09 -9.64 14.88
CA GLU A 195 20.74 -9.13 14.73
C GLU A 195 20.25 -9.33 13.30
N ILE A 196 18.94 -9.45 13.14
CA ILE A 196 18.24 -9.38 11.87
C ILE A 196 17.50 -8.06 11.79
N ALA A 197 17.44 -7.49 10.58
CA ALA A 197 16.63 -6.33 10.27
C ALA A 197 15.74 -6.58 9.06
N LEU A 198 14.47 -6.22 9.19
CA LEU A 198 13.46 -6.24 8.13
C LEU A 198 13.09 -4.81 7.78
N TYR A 199 13.37 -4.40 6.54
CA TYR A 199 12.77 -3.21 5.95
C TYR A 199 11.48 -3.65 5.28
N ILE A 200 10.37 -3.12 5.76
CA ILE A 200 9.03 -3.40 5.23
C ILE A 200 8.42 -2.09 4.78
N HIS A 201 7.79 -2.07 3.60
CA HIS A 201 6.94 -0.95 3.22
C HIS A 201 5.65 -1.43 2.57
N TRP A 202 4.57 -0.70 2.81
CA TRP A 202 3.26 -0.92 2.18
C TRP A 202 2.63 0.42 1.86
N ASP A 203 1.78 0.42 0.83
CA ASP A 203 1.00 1.58 0.47
C ASP A 203 -0.33 1.52 1.21
N ASP A 204 -0.55 2.51 2.06
CA ASP A 204 -1.81 2.77 2.73
C ASP A 204 -2.18 4.22 2.38
N PRO A 205 -3.26 4.45 1.62
CA PRO A 205 -3.62 5.79 1.24
C PRO A 205 -4.24 6.59 2.41
N SER A 206 -4.56 5.93 3.51
CA SER A 206 -4.92 6.54 4.79
C SER A 206 -3.65 6.95 5.54
N LEU A 207 -3.75 8.03 6.30
CA LEU A 207 -2.77 8.34 7.34
C LEU A 207 -3.48 8.26 8.68
N ASP A 208 -2.96 7.49 9.62
CA ASP A 208 -3.32 7.62 11.02
C ASP A 208 -2.73 8.92 11.61
N PRO A 209 -3.56 9.92 11.96
CA PRO A 209 -3.10 11.20 12.50
C PRO A 209 -2.28 11.09 13.78
N THR A 210 -2.43 10.01 14.55
CA THR A 210 -1.70 9.81 15.81
C THR A 210 -0.20 9.72 15.61
N LEU A 211 0.25 9.29 14.42
CA LEU A 211 1.66 9.14 14.10
C LEU A 211 2.43 10.48 14.15
N ARG A 212 1.74 11.61 13.92
CA ARG A 212 2.31 12.97 14.01
C ARG A 212 2.89 13.30 15.39
N LYS A 213 2.45 12.59 16.43
CA LYS A 213 2.97 12.75 17.80
C LYS A 213 4.38 12.16 17.97
N PHE A 214 4.78 11.25 17.09
CA PHE A 214 6.01 10.46 17.25
C PHE A 214 7.06 10.72 16.17
N MET A 215 6.66 11.23 15.01
CA MET A 215 7.55 11.46 13.88
C MET A 215 6.97 12.45 12.87
N GLU A 216 7.83 12.98 12.02
CA GLU A 216 7.43 13.78 10.85
C GLU A 216 6.73 12.89 9.81
N VAL A 217 5.62 13.41 9.28
CA VAL A 217 4.82 12.75 8.23
C VAL A 217 4.83 13.64 7.00
N GLU A 218 5.12 13.05 5.83
CA GLU A 218 5.06 13.77 4.56
C GLU A 218 3.78 13.38 3.82
N GLU A 219 2.81 14.28 3.74
CA GLU A 219 1.54 14.05 3.05
C GLU A 219 1.56 14.63 1.62
N SER A 220 0.66 14.14 0.77
CA SER A 220 0.45 14.79 -0.54
C SER A 220 -0.12 16.20 -0.33
N PRO A 221 0.54 17.25 -0.85
CA PRO A 221 0.00 18.60 -0.77
C PRO A 221 -1.27 18.75 -1.61
N ALA A 222 -2.04 19.79 -1.32
CA ALA A 222 -3.14 20.20 -2.20
C ALA A 222 -2.62 20.51 -3.62
N PRO A 223 -3.43 20.26 -4.66
CA PRO A 223 -3.09 20.66 -6.02
C PRO A 223 -2.72 22.14 -6.10
N PRO A 224 -1.70 22.53 -6.87
CA PRO A 224 -1.41 23.94 -7.10
C PRO A 224 -2.62 24.61 -7.77
N LEU A 225 -3.18 25.61 -7.11
CA LEU A 225 -4.25 26.44 -7.67
C LEU A 225 -3.65 27.53 -8.56
N PRO A 226 -4.25 27.80 -9.75
CA PRO A 226 -3.93 28.99 -10.53
C PRO A 226 -4.06 30.26 -9.68
N GLU A 227 -3.23 31.28 -9.90
CA GLU A 227 -3.25 32.52 -9.11
C GLU A 227 -4.65 33.15 -9.00
N HIS A 228 -5.43 33.12 -10.09
CA HIS A 228 -6.79 33.67 -10.11
C HIS A 228 -7.83 32.86 -9.30
N MET A 229 -7.46 31.68 -8.81
CA MET A 229 -8.30 30.81 -7.95
C MET A 229 -7.77 30.73 -6.51
N LYS A 230 -6.63 31.35 -6.19
CA LYS A 230 -6.16 31.43 -4.82
C LYS A 230 -7.03 32.42 -4.05
N GLY A 231 -7.64 31.96 -2.96
CA GLY A 231 -8.35 32.83 -2.03
C GLY A 231 -7.41 33.87 -1.42
N GLN A 232 -7.96 35.01 -0.97
CA GLN A 232 -7.19 36.02 -0.23
C GLN A 232 -6.88 35.54 1.21
N ASP A 233 -7.72 34.66 1.74
CA ASP A 233 -7.58 34.09 3.07
C ASP A 233 -6.91 32.69 3.02
N PRO A 234 -6.12 32.32 4.04
CA PRO A 234 -5.59 30.97 4.18
C PRO A 234 -6.73 29.95 4.22
N GLU A 235 -6.61 28.83 3.49
CA GLU A 235 -7.57 27.72 3.65
C GLU A 235 -7.53 27.23 5.10
N GLU A 236 -8.71 27.05 5.70
CA GLU A 236 -8.81 26.46 7.03
C GLU A 236 -8.22 25.03 7.01
N PRO A 237 -7.36 24.69 7.99
CA PRO A 237 -6.83 23.34 8.10
C PRO A 237 -7.98 22.36 8.31
N LEU A 238 -7.97 21.25 7.58
CA LEU A 238 -8.92 20.18 7.80
C LEU A 238 -8.67 19.55 9.17
N GLU A 239 -9.72 19.46 9.99
CA GLU A 239 -9.67 18.60 11.16
C GLU A 239 -9.50 17.15 10.70
N ALA A 240 -8.41 16.52 11.12
CA ALA A 240 -8.13 15.15 10.75
C ALA A 240 -9.14 14.22 11.45
N VAL A 241 -9.81 13.37 10.67
CA VAL A 241 -10.61 12.27 11.23
C VAL A 241 -9.64 11.27 11.86
N ILE A 242 -9.63 11.20 13.19
CA ILE A 242 -8.85 10.22 13.93
C ILE A 242 -9.62 8.89 13.87
N PRO A 243 -9.06 7.83 13.27
CA PRO A 243 -9.73 6.54 13.23
C PRO A 243 -9.88 5.97 14.64
N GLU A 244 -10.94 5.18 14.85
CA GLU A 244 -11.15 4.47 16.12
C GLU A 244 -10.03 3.46 16.40
N TYR A 245 -9.50 2.84 15.34
CA TYR A 245 -8.43 1.86 15.41
C TYR A 245 -7.16 2.41 14.77
N PRO A 246 -5.98 2.09 15.32
CA PRO A 246 -4.72 2.49 14.72
C PRO A 246 -4.34 1.57 13.57
N ASP A 247 -3.50 2.07 12.67
CA ASP A 247 -2.81 1.21 11.72
C ASP A 247 -1.81 0.32 12.45
N ALA A 248 -1.66 -0.91 11.95
CA ALA A 248 -0.72 -1.87 12.52
C ALA A 248 -0.18 -2.86 11.49
N ILE A 249 1.00 -3.39 11.79
CA ILE A 249 1.57 -4.54 11.08
C ILE A 249 2.12 -5.52 12.11
N ALA A 250 1.93 -6.82 11.86
CA ALA A 250 2.59 -7.87 12.62
C ALA A 250 3.34 -8.82 11.69
N VAL A 251 4.63 -9.03 12.00
CA VAL A 251 5.46 -10.06 11.36
C VAL A 251 5.35 -11.33 12.19
N GLN A 252 5.00 -12.43 11.54
CA GLN A 252 4.70 -13.71 12.19
C GLN A 252 5.78 -14.74 11.91
N PHE A 253 6.20 -15.45 12.95
CA PHE A 253 7.12 -16.58 12.90
C PHE A 253 6.54 -17.75 13.71
N PRO A 254 6.82 -19.02 13.35
CA PRO A 254 6.62 -20.14 14.25
C PRO A 254 7.45 -19.95 15.52
N VAL A 255 6.93 -20.36 16.68
CA VAL A 255 7.71 -20.39 17.93
C VAL A 255 8.81 -21.45 17.87
N ASN A 256 8.55 -22.57 17.21
CA ASN A 256 9.48 -23.68 17.04
C ASN A 256 9.60 -24.06 15.56
N LEU A 257 10.83 -24.15 15.06
CA LEU A 257 11.14 -24.56 13.68
C LEU A 257 11.23 -26.07 13.48
N GLU A 258 11.42 -26.84 14.56
CA GLU A 258 11.59 -28.29 14.54
C GLU A 258 10.24 -29.03 14.65
N SER A 259 9.17 -28.32 15.01
CA SER A 259 7.80 -28.86 15.03
C SER A 259 7.13 -28.73 13.67
N GLN A 260 5.96 -29.37 13.51
CA GLN A 260 5.11 -29.13 12.35
C GLN A 260 4.83 -27.62 12.18
N GLN A 261 4.89 -27.15 10.93
CA GLN A 261 4.67 -25.75 10.61
C GLN A 261 3.23 -25.33 10.99
N PRO A 262 3.06 -24.29 11.83
CA PRO A 262 1.75 -23.78 12.22
C PRO A 262 0.89 -23.35 11.04
N TYR A 263 -0.42 -23.28 11.21
CA TYR A 263 -1.28 -22.63 10.23
C TYR A 263 -0.93 -21.12 10.12
N PHE A 264 -0.87 -20.58 8.89
CA PHE A 264 -0.43 -19.18 8.66
C PHE A 264 -1.35 -18.14 9.31
N LEU A 265 -2.58 -18.52 9.62
CA LEU A 265 -3.56 -17.67 10.27
C LEU A 265 -3.42 -17.77 11.79
N ASN A 266 -2.29 -17.27 12.30
CA ASN A 266 -1.96 -17.21 13.73
C ASN A 266 -1.84 -18.56 14.47
N GLY A 267 -1.52 -19.64 13.76
CA GLY A 267 -1.26 -20.95 14.37
C GLY A 267 -2.50 -21.63 14.94
N ASP A 268 -2.27 -22.54 15.88
CA ASP A 268 -3.29 -23.26 16.65
C ASP A 268 -2.76 -23.59 18.06
N ALA A 269 -3.52 -24.35 18.84
CA ALA A 269 -3.19 -24.66 20.23
C ALA A 269 -1.87 -25.42 20.40
N ASP A 270 -1.55 -26.31 19.45
CA ASP A 270 -0.38 -27.19 19.48
C ASP A 270 0.81 -26.56 18.72
N HIS A 271 0.51 -25.66 17.77
CA HIS A 271 1.49 -24.99 16.92
C HIS A 271 1.37 -23.46 17.06
N PRO A 272 1.94 -22.85 18.13
CA PRO A 272 1.87 -21.40 18.33
C PRO A 272 2.79 -20.62 17.38
N VAL A 273 2.47 -19.35 17.19
CA VAL A 273 3.30 -18.37 16.48
C VAL A 273 3.68 -17.21 17.38
N ASN A 274 4.84 -16.59 17.14
CA ASN A 274 5.21 -15.29 17.70
C ASN A 274 4.94 -14.19 16.64
N LEU A 275 4.36 -13.08 17.08
CA LEU A 275 4.02 -11.90 16.31
C LEU A 275 4.79 -10.69 16.82
N TRP A 276 5.56 -10.06 15.93
CA TRP A 276 6.19 -8.76 16.18
C TRP A 276 5.25 -7.68 15.67
N GLN A 277 4.45 -7.11 16.56
CA GLN A 277 3.42 -6.15 16.19
C GLN A 277 3.91 -4.72 16.43
N TRP A 278 3.83 -3.88 15.40
CA TRP A 278 4.00 -2.44 15.49
C TRP A 278 2.66 -1.75 15.23
N THR A 279 2.39 -0.65 15.94
CA THR A 279 1.18 0.17 15.78
C THR A 279 1.50 1.66 15.80
N THR A 280 0.77 2.44 15.01
CA THR A 280 0.84 3.91 14.97
C THR A 280 0.46 4.57 16.30
N SER A 281 -0.44 3.96 17.08
CA SER A 281 -0.93 4.49 18.35
C SER A 281 0.17 4.77 19.38
N THR A 282 1.20 3.93 19.41
CA THR A 282 2.34 4.05 20.34
C THR A 282 3.66 4.27 19.63
N ASN A 283 3.71 4.05 18.31
CA ASN A 283 4.93 3.95 17.50
C ASN A 283 5.99 3.04 18.13
N LYS A 284 5.53 1.97 18.78
CA LYS A 284 6.37 0.95 19.43
C LYS A 284 5.97 -0.44 18.96
N THR A 285 6.85 -1.37 19.24
CA THR A 285 6.68 -2.79 19.00
C THR A 285 6.31 -3.52 20.29
N ILE A 286 5.47 -4.52 20.15
CA ILE A 286 5.12 -5.50 21.18
C ILE A 286 5.31 -6.90 20.61
N GLU A 287 5.58 -7.87 21.48
CA GLU A 287 5.56 -9.29 21.11
C GLU A 287 4.31 -9.95 21.67
N VAL A 288 3.71 -10.81 20.83
CA VAL A 288 2.49 -11.54 21.17
C VAL A 288 2.62 -12.96 20.66
N HIS A 289 2.31 -13.93 21.53
CA HIS A 289 2.16 -15.32 21.12
C HIS A 289 0.69 -15.59 20.78
N ALA A 290 0.45 -16.21 19.63
CA ALA A 290 -0.89 -16.60 19.22
C ALA A 290 -0.99 -18.12 19.07
N ARG A 291 -2.10 -18.67 19.60
CA ARG A 291 -2.52 -20.08 19.52
C ARG A 291 -3.80 -20.21 18.71
N GLY A 292 -3.84 -19.53 17.57
CA GLY A 292 -5.04 -19.28 16.77
C GLY A 292 -5.49 -17.82 16.83
N LEU A 293 -6.62 -17.53 16.17
CA LEU A 293 -7.11 -16.16 15.98
C LEU A 293 -7.64 -15.49 17.25
N ASP A 294 -8.18 -16.27 18.19
CA ASP A 294 -8.88 -15.74 19.36
C ASP A 294 -8.10 -15.93 20.67
N ALA A 295 -6.95 -16.62 20.62
CA ALA A 295 -6.12 -16.96 21.77
C ALA A 295 -4.74 -16.30 21.66
N TRP A 296 -4.69 -14.99 21.91
CA TRP A 296 -3.46 -14.20 21.92
C TRP A 296 -3.02 -13.97 23.37
N SER A 297 -1.73 -14.10 23.64
CA SER A 297 -1.16 -13.75 24.95
C SER A 297 -1.31 -12.25 25.22
N PRO A 298 -1.24 -11.81 26.49
CA PRO A 298 -0.97 -10.42 26.79
C PRO A 298 0.29 -9.94 26.06
N PRO A 299 0.32 -8.67 25.61
CA PRO A 299 1.49 -8.13 24.96
C PRO A 299 2.64 -7.94 25.95
N GLU A 300 3.83 -8.38 25.55
CA GLU A 300 5.04 -8.27 26.35
C GLU A 300 5.98 -7.19 25.78
N GLU A 301 6.90 -6.69 26.61
CA GLU A 301 7.90 -5.73 26.17
C GLU A 301 8.77 -6.37 25.09
N SER A 302 8.78 -5.77 23.90
CA SER A 302 9.41 -6.37 22.73
C SER A 302 10.94 -6.28 22.76
N GLY A 303 11.61 -7.39 22.45
CA GLY A 303 13.03 -7.38 22.08
C GLY A 303 13.29 -6.83 20.67
N VAL A 304 12.22 -6.50 19.93
CA VAL A 304 12.24 -5.91 18.60
C VAL A 304 12.21 -4.39 18.74
N SER A 305 13.13 -3.69 18.08
CA SER A 305 13.06 -2.23 17.93
C SER A 305 12.48 -1.86 16.57
N ALA A 306 11.77 -0.74 16.49
CA ALA A 306 11.17 -0.23 15.27
C ALA A 306 11.60 1.21 14.97
N LYS A 307 11.93 1.48 13.71
CA LYS A 307 11.98 2.83 13.15
C LYS A 307 10.94 2.95 12.06
N ALA A 308 10.04 3.92 12.16
CA ALA A 308 9.00 4.18 11.18
C ALA A 308 9.28 5.46 10.37
N HIS A 309 8.80 5.50 9.13
CA HIS A 309 8.74 6.66 8.25
C HIS A 309 7.45 6.59 7.41
N PHE A 310 6.85 7.75 7.15
CA PHE A 310 5.63 7.88 6.36
C PHE A 310 5.83 8.97 5.33
N SER A 311 5.63 8.63 4.06
CA SER A 311 5.66 9.61 2.97
C SER A 311 4.73 9.25 1.82
N TYR A 312 3.83 10.18 1.51
CA TYR A 312 2.91 10.16 0.38
C TYR A 312 2.12 8.84 0.29
N GLY A 313 1.38 8.49 1.35
CA GLY A 313 0.56 7.26 1.41
C GLY A 313 1.36 5.97 1.45
N ARG A 314 2.56 5.98 2.06
CA ARG A 314 3.40 4.80 2.24
C ARG A 314 3.99 4.79 3.64
N TYR A 315 3.74 3.70 4.34
CA TYR A 315 4.46 3.34 5.55
C TYR A 315 5.74 2.60 5.20
N SER A 316 6.83 2.95 5.88
CA SER A 316 8.11 2.24 5.84
C SER A 316 8.56 1.96 7.28
N LEU A 317 8.95 0.73 7.54
CA LEU A 317 9.32 0.25 8.87
C LEU A 317 10.63 -0.53 8.78
N ILE A 318 11.61 -0.19 9.61
CA ILE A 318 12.78 -1.01 9.89
C ILE A 318 12.56 -1.66 11.25
N LEU A 319 12.29 -2.97 11.25
CA LEU A 319 12.22 -3.80 12.44
C LEU A 319 13.58 -4.46 12.66
N LYS A 320 14.11 -4.41 13.87
CA LYS A 320 15.36 -5.08 14.23
C LYS A 320 15.21 -5.92 15.48
N ARG A 321 15.77 -7.12 15.44
CA ARG A 321 15.79 -8.03 16.59
C ARG A 321 17.17 -8.66 16.72
N LYS A 322 17.72 -8.64 17.93
CA LYS A 322 18.94 -9.39 18.26
C LYS A 322 18.66 -10.89 18.26
N PHE A 323 19.66 -11.68 17.89
CA PHE A 323 19.61 -13.11 18.08
C PHE A 323 19.67 -13.35 19.59
N LYS A 324 18.61 -13.94 20.14
CA LYS A 324 18.42 -14.18 21.57
C LYS A 324 18.03 -15.63 21.77
N GLU A 325 18.65 -16.29 22.74
CA GLU A 325 18.35 -17.68 23.15
C GLU A 325 17.33 -17.70 24.30
N ASP A 326 16.18 -17.03 24.14
CA ASP A 326 15.07 -17.12 25.11
C ASP A 326 14.14 -18.29 24.71
N GLU A 327 13.72 -19.11 25.69
CA GLU A 327 12.76 -20.21 25.45
C GLU A 327 11.39 -19.63 25.06
N GLY A 328 10.84 -20.04 23.91
CA GLY A 328 9.56 -19.57 23.39
C GLY A 328 9.65 -18.61 22.21
N ASP A 329 10.87 -18.24 21.81
CA ASP A 329 11.12 -17.33 20.69
C ASP A 329 11.79 -17.98 19.49
N ILE A 330 11.52 -17.42 18.31
CA ILE A 330 12.13 -17.85 17.05
C ILE A 330 13.65 -17.65 17.09
N GLN A 331 14.38 -18.75 16.87
CA GLN A 331 15.83 -18.75 16.80
C GLN A 331 16.30 -18.56 15.36
N PHE A 332 16.90 -17.40 15.07
CA PHE A 332 17.43 -17.10 13.73
C PHE A 332 18.78 -17.77 13.51
N GLN A 333 18.84 -18.66 12.52
CA GLN A 333 20.06 -19.36 12.13
C GLN A 333 20.31 -19.16 10.63
N THR A 334 21.57 -18.96 10.26
CA THR A 334 21.99 -18.91 8.86
C THR A 334 21.86 -20.27 8.20
N GLY A 335 21.61 -20.30 6.89
CA GLY A 335 21.59 -21.54 6.12
C GLY A 335 20.37 -22.45 6.34
N ARG A 336 19.34 -22.00 7.08
CA ARG A 336 18.07 -22.72 7.28
C ARG A 336 16.87 -21.90 6.82
N PRO A 337 15.80 -22.56 6.29
CA PRO A 337 14.56 -21.88 5.93
C PRO A 337 13.77 -21.49 7.19
N ILE A 338 13.35 -20.23 7.28
CA ILE A 338 12.57 -19.70 8.40
C ILE A 338 11.19 -19.28 7.86
N PRO A 339 10.08 -19.91 8.29
CA PRO A 339 8.75 -19.47 7.87
C PRO A 339 8.45 -18.06 8.39
N ILE A 340 7.94 -17.20 7.51
CA ILE A 340 7.55 -15.82 7.81
C ILE A 340 6.21 -15.50 7.17
N ALA A 341 5.30 -14.85 7.90
CA ALA A 341 4.04 -14.34 7.39
C ALA A 341 3.76 -12.94 7.94
N PHE A 342 2.75 -12.28 7.39
CA PHE A 342 2.44 -10.87 7.66
C PHE A 342 0.95 -10.67 7.86
N ASN A 343 0.62 -9.84 8.84
CA ASN A 343 -0.71 -9.34 9.15
C ASN A 343 -0.67 -7.81 9.09
N VAL A 344 -1.62 -7.17 8.41
CA VAL A 344 -1.69 -5.70 8.31
C VAL A 344 -3.12 -5.25 8.60
N TRP A 345 -3.25 -4.16 9.35
CA TRP A 345 -4.50 -3.51 9.69
C TRP A 345 -4.44 -2.05 9.24
N ASP A 346 -5.37 -1.66 8.38
CA ASP A 346 -5.70 -0.27 8.06
C ASP A 346 -6.84 0.18 9.00
N GLY A 347 -6.48 0.88 10.06
CA GLY A 347 -7.39 1.31 11.11
C GLY A 347 -8.42 2.32 10.61
N TYR A 348 -8.08 3.08 9.57
CA TYR A 348 -9.01 3.99 8.88
C TYR A 348 -10.12 3.24 8.12
N HIS A 349 -9.87 1.99 7.73
CA HIS A 349 -10.87 1.06 7.19
C HIS A 349 -11.55 0.18 8.25
N GLU A 350 -11.44 0.58 9.52
CA GLU A 350 -11.91 -0.16 10.68
C GLU A 350 -11.38 -1.60 10.71
N GLU A 351 -10.16 -1.82 10.20
CA GLU A 351 -9.49 -3.10 10.33
C GLU A 351 -8.87 -3.20 11.73
N THR A 352 -9.31 -4.20 12.49
CA THR A 352 -8.81 -4.52 13.83
C THR A 352 -9.05 -6.01 14.12
N GLY A 353 -8.28 -6.59 15.04
CA GLY A 353 -8.41 -8.00 15.43
C GLY A 353 -8.38 -8.94 14.21
N ASN A 354 -9.45 -9.69 13.98
CA ASN A 354 -9.55 -10.66 12.87
C ASN A 354 -9.87 -10.01 11.51
N LYS A 355 -10.37 -8.76 11.47
CA LYS A 355 -10.59 -8.03 10.22
C LYS A 355 -9.26 -7.37 9.82
N LYS A 356 -8.52 -8.05 8.95
CA LYS A 356 -7.16 -7.67 8.54
C LYS A 356 -6.77 -8.23 7.19
N SER A 357 -5.69 -7.69 6.65
CA SER A 357 -4.98 -8.26 5.51
C SER A 357 -3.92 -9.25 5.98
N ILE A 358 -3.82 -10.39 5.31
CA ILE A 358 -2.91 -11.50 5.66
C ILE A 358 -2.17 -12.03 4.43
N SER A 359 -0.99 -12.58 4.67
CA SER A 359 -0.27 -13.42 3.70
C SER A 359 -0.32 -14.90 4.10
N SER A 360 -0.05 -15.79 3.14
CA SER A 360 0.37 -17.15 3.45
C SER A 360 1.79 -17.17 4.04
N TRP A 361 2.30 -18.35 4.38
CA TRP A 361 3.72 -18.50 4.69
C TRP A 361 4.61 -18.22 3.49
N PHE A 362 5.70 -17.51 3.76
CA PHE A 362 6.88 -17.32 2.92
C PHE A 362 8.09 -17.91 3.63
N THR A 363 9.20 -18.03 2.91
CA THR A 363 10.48 -18.47 3.48
C THR A 363 11.43 -17.29 3.57
N LEU A 364 11.92 -17.00 4.76
CA LEU A 364 13.08 -16.16 5.03
C LEU A 364 14.34 -17.02 5.03
N TRP A 365 15.41 -16.55 4.40
CA TRP A 365 16.69 -17.24 4.33
C TRP A 365 17.82 -16.28 4.70
N LEU A 366 18.60 -16.61 5.73
CA LEU A 366 19.77 -15.81 6.12
C LEU A 366 21.00 -16.32 5.37
N ASP A 367 21.60 -15.45 4.55
CA ASP A 367 22.81 -15.77 3.79
C ASP A 367 24.00 -16.00 4.74
N GLU A 368 24.91 -16.92 4.39
CA GLU A 368 26.04 -17.33 5.24
C GLU A 368 27.21 -16.34 5.31
#